data_AF-C8VFD1-F1
#
_entry.id   AF-C8VFD1-F1
#
_cell.length_a   1.000
_cell.length_b   1.000
_cell.length_c   1.000
_cell.angle_alpha   90.00
_cell.angle_beta   90.00
_cell.angle_gamma   90.00
#
_symmetry.space_group_name_H-M   'P 1'
#
loop_
_entity.id
_entity.type
_entity.pdbx_description
1 polymer ?
#
loop_
_entity_poly.entity_id
_entity_poly.type
_entity_poly.pdbx_seq_one_letter_code
_entity_poly.pdbx_strand_id
1 'polypeptide(L)'
;MKLLTANFLTCAVKACKGSPAAFPLHFRDVELELQEVDFQPEFIRNIIPRVDWEALHRMGTELNFPNIPETKPEGAALENEQLLRDLHRLLLETQVAEGKLICGNCGHEYMVKEGIANFLLPSHLGSRVCSFFLSRRSLMSPLFEFSMIAPPSCQPAQYLNSHLYATIYELQRIESETLHTWLDN
;
A
#
# COMPACT_ATOMS: atom_id res chain seq x y z
N MET A 1 11.00 2.94 6.08
CA MET A 1 9.61 2.60 5.71
C MET A 1 8.87 2.13 6.95
N LYS A 2 7.78 2.81 7.33
CA LYS A 2 7.01 2.45 8.53
C LYS A 2 6.37 1.06 8.40
N LEU A 3 6.26 0.33 9.51
CA LEU A 3 5.58 -0.98 9.53
C LEU A 3 4.10 -0.86 9.15
N LEU A 4 3.45 0.25 9.50
CA LEU A 4 2.08 0.54 9.04
C LEU A 4 1.98 0.50 7.51
N THR A 5 2.95 1.10 6.81
CA THR A 5 2.96 1.10 5.34
C THR A 5 3.08 -0.32 4.79
N ALA A 6 3.97 -1.14 5.36
CA ALA A 6 4.16 -2.53 4.94
C ALA A 6 2.87 -3.37 5.05
N ASN A 7 2.01 -3.06 6.03
CA ASN A 7 0.71 -3.72 6.20
C ASN A 7 -0.30 -3.43 5.07
N PHE A 8 -0.02 -2.50 4.18
CA PHE A 8 -0.86 -2.22 3.00
C PHE A 8 -0.14 -2.49 1.68
N LEU A 9 1.14 -2.87 1.71
CA LEU A 9 1.93 -3.10 0.50
C LEU A 9 1.74 -4.51 -0.04
N THR A 10 1.38 -4.58 -1.32
CA THR A 10 1.24 -5.83 -2.07
C THR A 10 2.25 -5.87 -3.22
N CYS A 11 2.49 -7.06 -3.76
CA CYS A 11 3.37 -7.21 -4.91
C CYS A 11 2.91 -6.38 -6.12
N ALA A 12 3.81 -5.57 -6.69
CA ALA A 12 3.52 -4.73 -7.86
C ALA A 12 3.43 -5.53 -9.18
N VAL A 13 3.97 -6.76 -9.22
CA VAL A 13 4.00 -7.59 -10.43
C VAL A 13 2.57 -7.91 -10.89
N LYS A 14 2.27 -7.64 -12.17
CA LYS A 14 0.90 -7.77 -12.71
C LYS A 14 0.30 -9.16 -12.51
N ALA A 15 1.11 -10.21 -12.68
CA ALA A 15 0.68 -11.60 -12.48
C ALA A 15 0.32 -11.94 -11.03
N CYS A 16 0.75 -11.11 -10.07
CA CYS A 16 0.41 -11.28 -8.65
C CYS A 16 -0.88 -10.55 -8.25
N LYS A 17 -1.45 -9.70 -9.11
CA LYS A 17 -2.69 -8.98 -8.81
C LYS A 17 -3.84 -9.99 -8.67
N GLY A 18 -4.36 -10.12 -7.45
CA GLY A 18 -5.42 -11.06 -7.11
C GLY A 18 -4.94 -12.38 -6.52
N SER A 19 -3.61 -12.62 -6.43
CA SER A 19 -3.10 -13.76 -5.66
C SER A 19 -3.10 -13.41 -4.17
N PRO A 20 -3.69 -14.26 -3.29
CA PRO A 20 -3.66 -14.02 -1.85
C PRO A 20 -2.24 -14.17 -1.28
N ALA A 21 -1.34 -14.89 -1.96
CA ALA A 21 0.06 -15.02 -1.56
C ALA A 21 0.93 -13.80 -1.93
N ALA A 22 0.36 -12.79 -2.60
CA ALA A 22 1.05 -11.55 -2.93
C ALA A 22 1.07 -10.54 -1.76
N PHE A 23 0.39 -10.87 -0.66
CA PHE A 23 0.26 -10.08 0.56
C PHE A 23 0.21 -10.99 1.80
N PRO A 24 0.88 -10.64 2.92
CA PRO A 24 1.89 -9.59 3.05
C PRO A 24 3.19 -9.94 2.31
N LEU A 25 4.06 -8.94 2.12
CA LEU A 25 5.42 -9.17 1.67
C LEU A 25 6.29 -9.62 2.86
N HIS A 26 7.23 -10.52 2.61
CA HIS A 26 8.08 -11.13 3.64
C HIS A 26 9.38 -10.35 3.82
N PHE A 27 9.72 -10.02 5.06
CA PHE A 27 10.95 -9.31 5.41
C PHE A 27 12.16 -10.25 5.40
N ARG A 28 13.28 -9.81 4.81
CA ARG A 28 14.57 -10.51 4.82
C ARG A 28 15.72 -9.54 5.03
N ASP A 29 16.68 -9.95 5.86
CA ASP A 29 17.90 -9.19 6.16
C ASP A 29 17.61 -7.72 6.51
N VAL A 30 16.69 -7.52 7.47
CA VAL A 30 16.12 -6.20 7.76
C VAL A 30 16.78 -5.55 8.96
N GLU A 31 17.14 -4.28 8.79
CA GLU A 31 17.56 -3.37 9.84
C GLU A 31 16.41 -2.43 10.19
N LEU A 32 16.07 -2.39 11.48
CA LEU A 32 14.98 -1.59 12.03
C LEU A 32 15.54 -0.36 12.74
N GLU A 33 14.84 0.74 12.57
CA GLU A 33 15.10 2.01 13.23
C GLU A 33 13.81 2.49 13.90
N LEU A 34 13.96 3.14 15.07
CA LEU A 34 12.86 3.79 15.77
C LEU A 34 12.95 5.29 15.49
N GLN A 35 11.91 5.84 14.89
CA GLN A 35 11.76 7.27 14.65
C GLN A 35 10.63 7.80 15.52
N GLU A 36 10.93 8.69 16.45
CA GLU A 36 9.92 9.30 17.32
C GLU A 36 8.93 10.14 16.50
N VAL A 37 7.63 9.94 16.77
CA VAL A 37 6.52 10.66 16.14
C VAL A 37 5.53 11.06 17.22
N ASP A 38 4.94 12.24 17.10
CA ASP A 38 3.93 12.72 18.06
C ASP A 38 2.78 11.72 18.22
N PHE A 39 2.45 11.41 19.47
CA PHE A 39 1.39 10.47 19.79
C PHE A 39 0.01 11.02 19.42
N GLN A 40 -0.67 10.33 18.49
CA GLN A 40 -1.99 10.71 17.99
C GLN A 40 -3.00 9.56 18.18
N PRO A 41 -3.72 9.51 19.33
CA PRO A 41 -4.59 8.38 19.64
C PRO A 41 -5.76 8.22 18.66
N GLU A 42 -6.34 9.32 18.19
CA GLU A 42 -7.42 9.32 17.20
C GLU A 42 -7.00 8.68 15.87
N PHE A 43 -5.76 8.91 15.43
CA PHE A 43 -5.23 8.29 14.22
C PHE A 43 -5.19 6.76 14.36
N ILE A 44 -4.69 6.27 15.50
CA ILE A 44 -4.64 4.83 15.79
C ILE A 44 -6.05 4.23 15.80
N ARG A 45 -7.02 4.86 16.48
CA ARG A 45 -8.40 4.38 16.50
C ARG A 45 -9.02 4.28 15.10
N ASN A 46 -8.70 5.23 14.22
CA ASN A 46 -9.24 5.27 12.87
C ASN A 46 -8.57 4.27 11.90
N ILE A 47 -7.28 3.99 12.09
CA ILE A 47 -6.53 3.12 11.18
C ILE A 47 -6.67 1.63 11.55
N ILE A 48 -6.83 1.30 12.84
CA ILE A 48 -6.90 -0.09 13.32
C ILE A 48 -7.96 -0.94 12.57
N PRO A 49 -9.18 -0.45 12.30
CA PRO A 49 -10.16 -1.20 11.51
C PRO A 49 -9.64 -1.63 10.14
N ARG A 50 -8.75 -0.85 9.50
CA ARG A 50 -8.19 -1.13 8.17
C ARG A 50 -6.93 -1.99 8.19
N VAL A 51 -6.22 -2.03 9.32
CA VAL A 51 -5.03 -2.85 9.49
C VAL A 51 -5.40 -4.34 9.44
N ASP A 52 -4.67 -5.09 8.61
CA ASP A 52 -4.73 -6.54 8.57
C ASP A 52 -3.89 -7.09 9.72
N TRP A 53 -4.59 -7.64 10.72
CA TRP A 53 -3.98 -8.09 11.96
C TRP A 53 -3.14 -9.37 11.77
N GLU A 54 -3.59 -10.27 10.89
CA GLU A 54 -2.88 -11.51 10.61
C GLU A 54 -1.56 -11.24 9.87
N ALA A 55 -1.58 -10.28 8.94
CA ALA A 55 -0.36 -9.78 8.32
C ALA A 55 0.57 -9.14 9.33
N LEU A 56 0.07 -8.31 10.25
CA LEU A 56 0.88 -7.69 11.30
C LEU A 56 1.58 -8.73 12.20
N HIS A 57 0.87 -9.79 12.60
CA HIS A 57 1.45 -10.91 13.34
C HIS A 57 2.55 -11.65 12.57
N ARG A 58 2.34 -11.88 11.27
CA ARG A 58 3.36 -12.47 10.39
C ARG A 58 4.61 -11.60 10.32
N MET A 59 4.45 -10.29 10.08
CA MET A 59 5.56 -9.34 10.06
C MET A 59 6.28 -9.29 11.42
N GLY A 60 5.52 -9.30 12.52
CA GLY A 60 6.06 -9.36 13.87
C GLY A 60 6.91 -10.59 14.13
N THR A 61 6.45 -11.75 13.67
CA THR A 61 7.18 -13.03 13.78
C THR A 61 8.49 -12.98 12.99
N GLU A 62 8.47 -12.43 11.78
CA GLU A 62 9.68 -12.31 10.93
C GLU A 62 10.71 -11.34 11.51
N LEU A 63 10.24 -10.26 12.13
CA LEU A 63 11.08 -9.24 12.76
C LEU A 63 11.41 -9.55 14.23
N ASN A 64 10.94 -10.69 14.77
CA ASN A 64 11.11 -11.14 16.15
C ASN A 64 10.58 -10.17 17.22
N PHE A 65 9.41 -9.57 16.99
CA PHE A 65 8.73 -8.75 17.98
C PHE A 65 7.92 -9.59 18.99
N PRO A 66 8.20 -9.51 20.31
CA PRO A 66 7.52 -10.34 21.30
C PRO A 66 6.16 -9.79 21.79
N ASN A 67 5.81 -8.54 21.50
CA ASN A 67 4.74 -7.80 22.18
C ASN A 67 3.57 -7.39 21.26
N ILE A 68 3.14 -8.25 20.34
CA ILE A 68 1.94 -7.97 19.52
C ILE A 68 0.72 -8.63 20.18
N PRO A 69 -0.38 -7.90 20.44
CA PRO A 69 -1.58 -8.49 21.01
C PRO A 69 -2.14 -9.58 20.10
N GLU A 70 -2.48 -10.76 20.64
CA GLU A 70 -3.00 -11.88 19.85
C GLU A 70 -4.29 -11.51 19.10
N THR A 71 -5.20 -10.80 19.77
CA THR A 71 -6.47 -10.36 19.20
C THR A 71 -6.43 -8.91 18.78
N LYS A 72 -7.12 -8.60 17.68
CA LYS A 72 -7.30 -7.23 17.21
C LYS A 72 -8.09 -6.45 18.26
N PRO A 73 -7.59 -5.31 18.76
CA PRO A 73 -8.32 -4.52 19.74
C PRO A 73 -9.51 -3.83 19.08
N GLU A 74 -10.71 -4.03 19.66
CA GLU A 74 -11.97 -3.47 19.19
C GLU A 74 -12.77 -2.82 20.33
N GLY A 75 -13.59 -1.82 20.00
CA GLY A 75 -14.49 -1.16 20.96
C GLY A 75 -13.77 -0.59 22.18
N ALA A 76 -14.20 -1.01 23.38
CA ALA A 76 -13.66 -0.53 24.66
C ALA A 76 -12.16 -0.80 24.84
N ALA A 77 -11.57 -1.77 24.13
CA ALA A 77 -10.12 -2.01 24.18
C ALA A 77 -9.32 -0.84 23.60
N LEU A 78 -9.90 -0.06 22.67
CA LEU A 78 -9.29 1.13 22.07
C LEU A 78 -9.43 2.40 22.94
N GLU A 79 -10.01 2.27 24.13
CA GLU A 79 -10.00 3.34 25.16
C GLU A 79 -8.76 3.24 26.07
N ASN A 80 -8.07 2.10 26.06
CA ASN A 80 -6.86 1.91 26.85
C ASN A 80 -5.68 2.68 26.23
N GLU A 81 -5.28 3.77 26.90
CA GLU A 81 -4.19 4.64 26.44
C GLU A 81 -2.84 3.91 26.30
N GLN A 82 -2.53 2.97 27.20
CA GLN A 82 -1.27 2.21 27.13
C GLN A 82 -1.21 1.37 25.85
N LEU A 83 -2.31 0.68 25.53
CA LEU A 83 -2.43 -0.10 24.31
C LEU A 83 -2.28 0.77 23.06
N LEU A 84 -2.88 1.98 23.05
CA LEU A 84 -2.72 2.91 21.93
C LEU A 84 -1.27 3.38 21.77
N ARG A 85 -0.56 3.62 22.87
CA ARG A 85 0.86 4.00 22.86
C ARG A 85 1.75 2.87 22.33
N ASP A 86 1.48 1.64 22.74
CA ASP A 86 2.23 0.46 22.27
C ASP A 86 2.01 0.26 20.76
N LEU A 87 0.77 0.43 20.28
CA LEU A 87 0.44 0.37 18.85
C LEU A 87 1.05 1.52 18.06
N HIS A 88 1.07 2.73 18.61
CA HIS A 88 1.71 3.89 18.00
C HIS A 88 3.20 3.62 17.78
N ARG A 89 3.90 3.14 18.82
CA ARG A 89 5.31 2.78 18.74
C ARG A 89 5.57 1.70 17.69
N LEU A 90 4.74 0.66 17.65
CA LEU A 90 4.90 -0.43 16.69
C LEU A 90 4.61 0.02 15.25
N LEU A 91 3.51 0.72 15.01
CA LEU A 91 3.03 1.01 13.65
C LEU A 91 3.67 2.26 13.04
N LEU A 92 3.88 3.31 13.84
CA LEU A 92 4.29 4.62 13.37
C LEU A 92 5.75 4.95 13.66
N GLU A 93 6.26 4.56 14.83
CA GLU A 93 7.65 4.85 15.20
C GLU A 93 8.62 3.81 14.64
N THR A 94 8.20 2.55 14.53
CA THR A 94 9.04 1.49 13.98
C THR A 94 9.09 1.56 12.46
N GLN A 95 10.30 1.72 11.93
CA GLN A 95 10.56 1.74 10.50
C GLN A 95 11.69 0.79 10.10
N VAL A 96 11.59 0.25 8.88
CA VAL A 96 12.70 -0.43 8.22
C VAL A 96 13.63 0.62 7.61
N ALA A 97 14.90 0.64 8.03
CA ALA A 97 15.94 1.49 7.46
C ALA A 97 16.53 0.83 6.21
N GLU A 98 16.97 -0.42 6.32
CA GLU A 98 17.53 -1.21 5.23
C GLU A 98 16.97 -2.64 5.24
N GLY A 99 16.91 -3.27 4.07
CA GLY A 99 16.56 -4.69 3.96
C GLY A 99 15.87 -5.06 2.67
N LYS A 100 15.20 -6.21 2.67
CA LYS A 100 14.48 -6.73 1.49
C LYS A 100 13.07 -7.17 1.82
N LEU A 101 12.17 -7.00 0.86
CA LEU A 101 10.80 -7.51 0.89
C LEU A 101 10.64 -8.53 -0.23
N ILE A 102 10.23 -9.75 0.10
CA ILE A 102 10.06 -10.84 -0.88
C ILE A 102 8.58 -11.15 -1.04
N CYS A 103 8.13 -11.21 -2.30
CA CYS A 103 6.77 -11.66 -2.60
C CYS A 103 6.63 -13.18 -2.44
N GLY A 104 5.66 -13.64 -1.63
CA GLY A 104 5.36 -15.06 -1.44
C GLY A 104 4.81 -15.78 -2.68
N ASN A 105 4.30 -15.05 -3.68
CA ASN A 105 3.73 -15.62 -4.91
C ASN A 105 4.76 -15.74 -6.06
N CYS A 106 5.51 -14.68 -6.35
CA CYS A 106 6.44 -14.66 -7.49
C CYS A 106 7.93 -14.71 -7.10
N GLY A 107 8.25 -14.59 -5.81
CA GLY A 107 9.64 -14.56 -5.32
C GLY A 107 10.40 -13.29 -5.67
N HIS A 108 9.77 -12.26 -6.24
CA HIS A 108 10.46 -11.00 -6.55
C HIS A 108 10.87 -10.27 -5.27
N GLU A 109 12.11 -9.78 -5.26
CA GLU A 109 12.73 -9.06 -4.15
C GLU A 109 12.69 -7.55 -4.38
N TYR A 110 12.09 -6.83 -3.46
CA TYR A 110 12.11 -5.36 -3.41
C TYR A 110 13.14 -4.91 -2.37
N MET A 111 14.07 -4.05 -2.79
CA MET A 111 15.12 -3.55 -1.91
C MET A 111 14.63 -2.30 -1.16
N VAL A 112 14.90 -2.24 0.14
CA VAL A 112 14.65 -1.07 0.99
C VAL A 112 16.01 -0.45 1.33
N LYS A 113 16.17 0.84 1.03
CA LYS A 113 17.37 1.62 1.35
C LYS A 113 16.95 2.98 1.89
N GLU A 114 17.58 3.42 2.98
CA GLU A 114 17.28 4.72 3.63
C GLU A 114 15.76 4.87 3.90
N GLY A 115 15.11 3.77 4.25
CA GLY A 115 13.69 3.71 4.51
C GLY A 115 12.77 3.82 3.29
N ILE A 116 13.30 3.83 2.07
CA ILE A 116 12.53 3.86 0.81
C ILE A 116 12.57 2.49 0.15
N ALA A 117 11.39 1.89 -0.06
CA ALA A 117 11.24 0.63 -0.75
C ALA A 117 11.15 0.85 -2.28
N ASN A 118 12.02 0.19 -3.04
CA ASN A 118 12.03 0.29 -4.50
C ASN A 118 11.06 -0.74 -5.14
N PHE A 119 9.92 -0.25 -5.64
CA PHE A 119 8.91 -1.04 -6.37
C PHE A 119 9.00 -0.90 -7.90
N LEU A 120 10.12 -0.39 -8.42
CA LEU A 120 10.33 -0.30 -9.87
C LEU A 120 10.58 -1.68 -10.46
N LEU A 121 9.66 -2.12 -11.31
CA LEU A 121 9.75 -3.40 -12.01
C LEU A 121 10.52 -3.25 -13.33
N PRO A 122 11.30 -4.25 -13.72
CA PRO A 122 11.86 -4.30 -15.07
C PRO A 122 10.72 -4.39 -16.11
N SER A 123 10.99 -3.92 -17.32
CA SER A 123 10.00 -3.76 -18.40
C SER A 123 9.20 -5.02 -18.77
N HIS A 124 9.74 -6.21 -18.50
CA HIS A 124 9.08 -7.48 -18.77
C HIS A 124 8.14 -7.96 -17.65
N LEU A 125 8.27 -7.42 -16.42
CA LEU A 125 7.36 -7.67 -15.29
C LEU A 125 6.37 -6.52 -15.09
N GLY A 126 6.72 -5.33 -15.58
CA GLY A 126 5.86 -4.16 -15.61
C GLY A 126 4.67 -4.35 -16.54
N SER A 127 3.55 -3.71 -16.19
CA SER A 127 2.43 -3.57 -17.12
C SER A 127 2.96 -2.88 -18.38
N ARG A 128 2.90 -3.52 -19.56
CA ARG A 128 2.98 -2.77 -20.81
C ARG A 128 1.91 -1.69 -20.71
N VAL A 129 2.32 -0.44 -20.57
CA VAL A 129 1.44 0.69 -20.84
C VAL A 129 1.03 0.44 -22.28
N CYS A 130 -0.23 0.03 -22.48
CA CYS A 130 -0.79 0.00 -23.81
C CYS A 130 -0.73 1.46 -24.24
N SER A 131 0.31 1.81 -24.99
CA SER A 131 0.44 3.12 -25.59
C SER A 131 -0.74 3.16 -26.55
N PHE A 132 -1.83 3.79 -26.13
CA PHE A 132 -2.78 4.33 -27.07
C PHE A 132 -1.96 5.32 -27.89
N PHE A 133 -1.38 4.82 -28.98
CA PHE A 133 -1.00 5.67 -30.10
C PHE A 133 -2.32 6.27 -30.55
N LEU A 134 -2.64 7.45 -30.01
CA LEU A 134 -3.49 8.42 -30.70
C LEU A 134 -2.69 8.82 -31.95
N SER A 135 -2.70 7.93 -32.95
CA SER A 135 -2.38 8.32 -34.30
C SER A 135 -3.40 9.39 -34.65
N ARG A 136 -2.92 10.63 -34.71
CA ARG A 136 -3.67 11.82 -35.11
C ARG A 136 -4.06 11.63 -36.58
N ARG A 137 -5.05 10.77 -36.86
CA ARG A 137 -5.71 10.74 -38.16
C ARG A 137 -6.49 12.04 -38.24
N SER A 138 -6.03 12.90 -39.13
CA SER A 138 -6.70 14.12 -39.56
C SER A 138 -8.18 13.81 -39.77
N LEU A 139 -9.03 14.45 -38.98
CA LEU A 139 -10.49 14.40 -39.11
C LEU A 139 -10.88 15.02 -40.45
N MET A 140 -11.34 14.19 -41.38
CA MET A 140 -12.36 14.59 -42.35
C MET A 140 -13.26 13.38 -42.58
N SER A 141 -14.43 13.37 -41.93
CA SER A 141 -15.72 12.83 -42.38
C SER A 141 -16.60 12.49 -41.17
N PRO A 142 -17.84 13.00 -41.08
CA PRO A 142 -18.83 12.53 -40.13
C PRO A 142 -19.57 11.32 -40.73
N LEU A 143 -20.07 10.44 -39.86
CA LEU A 143 -20.80 9.20 -40.16
C LEU A 143 -19.87 8.02 -40.46
N PHE A 144 -19.71 7.11 -39.49
CA PHE A 144 -19.99 5.68 -39.64
C PHE A 144 -19.70 4.95 -38.31
N GLU A 145 -20.56 3.98 -37.99
CA GLU A 145 -20.52 3.06 -36.86
C GLU A 145 -19.11 2.58 -36.46
N PHE A 146 -18.74 2.77 -35.19
CA PHE A 146 -17.58 2.10 -34.61
C PHE A 146 -17.93 0.64 -34.31
N SER A 147 -17.69 -0.24 -35.28
CA SER A 147 -17.43 -1.64 -34.95
C SER A 147 -16.01 -1.74 -34.37
N MET A 148 -15.92 -1.88 -33.05
CA MET A 148 -14.68 -2.17 -32.34
C MET A 148 -14.25 -3.61 -32.66
N ILE A 149 -13.42 -3.78 -33.69
CA ILE A 149 -12.64 -5.01 -33.82
C ILE A 149 -11.34 -4.79 -33.05
N ALA A 150 -11.36 -5.20 -31.78
CA ALA A 150 -10.14 -5.30 -30.96
C ALA A 150 -9.30 -6.50 -31.46
N PRO A 151 -7.97 -6.36 -31.62
CA PRO A 151 -7.10 -7.50 -31.85
C PRO A 151 -7.14 -8.47 -30.65
N PRO A 152 -7.07 -9.79 -30.86
CA PRO A 152 -7.34 -10.82 -29.83
C PRO A 152 -6.34 -10.86 -28.66
N SER A 153 -5.31 -10.01 -28.67
CA SER A 153 -4.31 -9.91 -27.59
C SER A 153 -4.61 -8.82 -26.54
N CYS A 154 -5.67 -8.03 -26.73
CA CYS A 154 -6.09 -7.00 -25.77
C CYS A 154 -7.48 -7.36 -25.23
N GLN A 155 -7.52 -7.97 -24.05
CA GLN A 155 -8.77 -7.98 -23.28
C GLN A 155 -9.12 -6.54 -22.89
N PRO A 156 -10.39 -6.13 -23.01
CA PRO A 156 -10.83 -4.80 -22.63
C PRO A 156 -10.53 -4.59 -21.15
N ALA A 157 -9.87 -3.46 -20.85
CA ALA A 157 -9.75 -2.98 -19.48
C ALA A 157 -11.18 -2.71 -18.98
N GLN A 158 -11.77 -3.69 -18.32
CA GLN A 158 -12.96 -3.48 -17.52
C GLN A 158 -12.57 -2.50 -16.41
N TYR A 159 -12.97 -1.25 -16.63
CA TYR A 159 -13.56 -0.38 -15.63
C TYR A 159 -13.74 -1.08 -14.27
N LEU A 160 -12.75 -0.95 -13.39
CA LEU A 160 -12.84 -1.24 -11.95
C LEU A 160 -11.61 -0.65 -11.29
N ASN A 161 -11.52 0.68 -11.26
CA ASN A 161 -10.72 1.41 -10.27
C ASN A 161 -11.10 2.89 -10.15
N SER A 162 -12.39 3.22 -10.30
CA SER A 162 -12.89 4.52 -9.83
C SER A 162 -12.93 4.57 -8.30
N HIS A 163 -13.21 3.45 -7.63
CA HIS A 163 -13.36 3.42 -6.16
C HIS A 163 -12.01 3.54 -5.42
N LEU A 164 -10.96 2.82 -5.81
CA LEU A 164 -9.65 2.92 -5.13
C LEU A 164 -8.95 4.26 -5.37
N TYR A 165 -9.05 4.84 -6.58
CA TYR A 165 -8.53 6.19 -6.83
C TYR A 165 -9.32 7.25 -6.05
N ALA A 166 -10.65 7.11 -5.93
CA ALA A 166 -11.44 8.01 -5.10
C ALA A 166 -11.08 7.91 -3.61
N THR A 167 -10.82 6.71 -3.08
CA THR A 167 -10.42 6.55 -1.66
C THR A 167 -9.02 7.09 -1.38
N ILE A 168 -8.08 6.91 -2.30
CA ILE A 168 -6.72 7.47 -2.15
C ILE A 168 -6.75 9.00 -2.23
N TYR A 169 -7.50 9.57 -3.18
CA TYR A 169 -7.65 11.03 -3.27
C TYR A 169 -8.40 11.64 -2.07
N GLU A 170 -9.42 10.96 -1.53
CA GLU A 170 -10.11 11.38 -0.30
C GLU A 170 -9.17 11.37 0.91
N LEU A 171 -8.34 10.33 1.06
CA LEU A 171 -7.37 10.27 2.16
C LEU A 171 -6.29 11.35 2.06
N GLN A 172 -5.80 11.62 0.86
CA GLN A 172 -4.80 12.66 0.60
C GLN A 172 -5.40 14.08 0.73
N ARG A 173 -6.71 14.24 0.48
CA ARG A 173 -7.45 15.48 0.72
C ARG A 173 -7.64 15.76 2.22
N ILE A 174 -7.99 14.74 3.00
CA ILE A 174 -8.17 14.86 4.45
C ILE A 174 -6.85 15.26 5.14
N GLU A 175 -5.70 14.71 4.70
CA GLU A 175 -4.38 15.15 5.18
C GLU A 175 -4.08 16.63 4.86
N SER A 176 -4.53 17.14 3.71
CA SER A 176 -4.29 18.55 3.33
C SER A 176 -5.21 19.56 4.04
N GLU A 177 -6.47 19.21 4.32
CA GLU A 177 -7.41 20.08 5.02
C GLU A 177 -7.12 20.17 6.54
N THR A 178 -6.53 19.13 7.13
CA THR A 178 -6.07 19.13 8.52
C THR A 178 -4.77 19.91 8.73
N LEU A 179 -3.86 19.95 7.75
CA LEU A 179 -2.63 20.76 7.84
C LEU A 179 -2.88 22.26 7.67
N HIS A 180 -3.91 22.67 6.94
CA HIS A 180 -4.21 24.10 6.74
C HIS A 180 -4.91 24.77 7.94
N THR A 181 -5.58 24.02 8.82
CA THR A 181 -6.24 24.58 10.02
C THR A 181 -5.28 24.80 11.20
N TRP A 182 -4.04 24.31 11.13
CA TRP A 182 -3.01 24.49 12.15
C TRP A 182 -2.02 25.64 11.87
N LEU A 183 -1.97 26.19 10.65
CA LEU A 183 -1.10 27.32 10.32
C LEU A 183 -1.78 28.69 10.46
N ASP A 184 -3.07 28.72 10.80
CA ASP A 184 -3.87 29.94 10.97
C ASP A 184 -4.39 30.14 12.43
N ASN A 185 -3.82 29.46 13.44
CA ASN A 185 -4.01 29.77 14.87
C ASN A 185 -2.69 29.88 15.64
#